data_AF-A0A373RW78-F1
#
_entry.id   AF-A0A373RW78-F1
#
_cell.length_a   1.000
_cell.length_b   1.000
_cell.length_c   1.000
_cell.angle_alpha   90.00
_cell.angle_beta   90.00
_cell.angle_gamma   90.00
#
_symmetry.space_group_name_H-M   'P 1'
#
loop_
_entity.id
_entity.type
_entity.pdbx_description
1 polymer ?
#
loop_
_entity_poly.entity_id
_entity_poly.type
_entity_poly.pdbx_seq_one_letter_code
_entity_poly.pdbx_strand_id
1 'polypeptide(L)'
;MQSLKNERAKKEYEQFVKEVTPKQNLFCNMAKAFIVGGLICVVGQILLHIGKTQFSLSKDDAGSWCSLILILSSVILTGLNIYQKIVTFAGCGALVPITGFANSVAAPAIEYKKEGQVFGIGAKIFTIAGPVILYGVFASWLLGFLYWLWTAAGNWF
;
A
#
# COMPACT_ATOMS: atom_id res chain seq x y z
N MET A 1 -6.24 12.52 -44.29
CA MET A 1 -4.81 12.89 -44.18
C MET A 1 -4.39 13.29 -42.76
N GLN A 2 -5.23 14.00 -41.99
CA GLN A 2 -4.96 14.39 -40.59
C GLN A 2 -4.78 13.19 -39.62
N SER A 3 -5.58 12.13 -39.74
CA SER A 3 -5.52 10.93 -38.88
C SER A 3 -4.21 10.15 -39.01
N LEU A 4 -3.68 10.02 -40.23
CA LEU A 4 -2.42 9.34 -40.52
C LEU A 4 -1.19 10.05 -39.93
N LYS A 5 -1.22 11.39 -39.83
CA LYS A 5 -0.18 12.19 -39.16
C LYS A 5 -0.21 11.98 -37.64
N ASN A 6 -1.40 11.94 -37.03
CA ASN A 6 -1.56 11.68 -35.60
C ASN A 6 -1.12 10.27 -35.22
N GLU A 7 -1.40 9.26 -36.03
CA GLU A 7 -0.95 7.87 -35.77
C GLU A 7 0.58 7.72 -35.86
N ARG A 8 1.24 8.38 -36.83
CA ARG A 8 2.71 8.38 -36.91
C ARG A 8 3.36 9.09 -35.74
N ALA A 9 2.86 10.27 -35.36
CA ALA A 9 3.34 11.00 -34.18
C ALA A 9 3.13 10.19 -32.88
N LYS A 10 2.03 9.45 -32.76
CA LYS A 10 1.77 8.55 -31.62
C LYS A 10 2.77 7.40 -31.58
N LYS A 11 3.09 6.80 -32.74
CA LYS A 11 4.07 5.70 -32.86
C LYS A 11 5.50 6.16 -32.58
N GLU A 12 5.91 7.32 -33.09
CA GLU A 12 7.22 7.91 -32.79
C GLU A 12 7.34 8.26 -31.30
N TYR A 13 6.27 8.80 -30.70
CA TYR A 13 6.22 9.05 -29.25
C TYR A 13 6.27 7.74 -28.45
N GLU A 14 5.56 6.69 -28.85
CA GLU A 14 5.63 5.37 -28.20
C GLU A 14 7.02 4.72 -28.34
N GLN A 15 7.69 4.90 -29.48
CA GLN A 15 9.07 4.44 -29.70
C GLN A 15 10.06 5.21 -28.84
N PHE A 16 9.96 6.53 -28.80
CA PHE A 16 10.76 7.38 -27.92
C PHE A 16 10.55 7.01 -26.44
N VAL A 17 9.30 6.81 -26.02
CA VAL A 17 8.98 6.35 -24.66
C VAL A 17 9.58 4.98 -24.40
N LYS A 18 9.52 4.02 -25.33
CA LYS A 18 10.14 2.69 -25.17
C LYS A 18 11.66 2.72 -25.12
N GLU A 19 12.29 3.68 -25.79
CA GLU A 19 13.75 3.83 -25.84
C GLU A 19 14.29 4.51 -24.59
N VAL A 20 13.54 5.48 -24.04
CA VAL A 20 13.89 6.22 -22.83
C VAL A 20 13.46 5.48 -21.56
N THR A 21 12.43 4.62 -21.63
CA THR A 21 11.96 3.84 -20.48
C THR A 21 12.82 2.59 -20.30
N PRO A 22 13.54 2.44 -19.18
CA PRO A 22 14.36 1.26 -18.95
C PRO A 22 13.48 0.00 -18.92
N LYS A 23 13.85 -1.01 -19.72
CA LYS A 23 13.30 -2.38 -19.63
C LYS A 23 13.69 -2.96 -18.28
N GLN A 24 12.82 -2.75 -17.29
CA GLN A 24 13.02 -3.27 -15.96
C GLN A 24 12.80 -4.78 -15.95
N ASN A 25 13.76 -5.52 -15.39
CA ASN A 25 13.67 -6.98 -15.26
C ASN A 25 12.56 -7.34 -14.27
N LEU A 26 11.38 -7.69 -14.79
CA LEU A 26 10.20 -8.05 -14.02
C LEU A 26 10.52 -9.08 -12.93
N PHE A 27 11.27 -10.13 -13.29
CA PHE A 27 11.65 -11.18 -12.36
C PHE A 27 12.49 -10.66 -11.18
N CYS A 28 13.46 -9.79 -11.44
CA CYS A 28 14.28 -9.19 -10.38
C CYS A 28 13.45 -8.27 -9.47
N ASN A 29 12.51 -7.50 -10.03
CA ASN A 29 11.64 -6.62 -9.24
C ASN A 29 10.65 -7.42 -8.40
N MET A 30 10.08 -8.50 -8.96
CA MET A 30 9.22 -9.43 -8.23
C MET A 30 9.97 -10.13 -7.10
N ALA A 31 11.21 -10.57 -7.33
CA ALA A 31 12.04 -11.18 -6.30
C ALA A 31 12.34 -10.20 -5.15
N LYS A 32 12.71 -8.95 -5.46
CA LYS A 32 12.91 -7.90 -4.45
C LYS A 32 11.62 -7.62 -3.66
N ALA A 33 10.48 -7.51 -4.34
CA ALA A 33 9.19 -7.28 -3.71
C ALA A 33 8.81 -8.45 -2.77
N PHE A 34 9.03 -9.69 -3.22
CA PHE A 34 8.77 -10.88 -2.41
C PHE A 34 9.66 -10.94 -1.17
N ILE A 35 10.97 -10.70 -1.30
CA ILE A 35 11.92 -10.75 -0.18
C ILE A 35 11.59 -9.67 0.85
N VAL A 36 11.35 -8.43 0.43
CA VAL A 36 11.09 -7.33 1.36
C VAL A 36 9.72 -7.48 2.01
N GLY A 37 8.68 -7.84 1.24
CA GLY A 37 7.35 -8.11 1.78
C GLY A 37 7.38 -9.28 2.77
N GLY A 38 8.06 -10.37 2.41
CA GLY A 38 8.26 -11.52 3.29
C GLY A 38 9.01 -11.15 4.57
N LEU A 39 10.06 -10.32 4.50
CA LEU A 39 10.79 -9.85 5.66
C LEU A 39 9.90 -9.03 6.61
N ILE A 40 9.05 -8.15 6.08
CA ILE A 40 8.07 -7.40 6.88
C ILE A 40 7.09 -8.35 7.58
N CYS A 41 6.62 -9.40 6.89
CA CYS A 41 5.77 -10.42 7.48
C CYS A 41 6.48 -11.21 8.60
N VAL A 42 7.75 -11.57 8.41
CA VAL A 42 8.55 -12.25 9.45
C VAL A 42 8.69 -11.35 10.69
N VAL A 43 8.97 -10.06 10.50
CA VAL A 43 8.99 -9.09 11.61
C VAL A 43 7.64 -9.03 12.32
N GLY A 44 6.53 -8.99 11.58
CA GLY A 44 5.18 -9.06 12.15
C GLY A 44 4.93 -10.33 12.95
N GLN A 45 5.36 -11.49 12.46
CA GLN A 45 5.24 -12.76 13.18
C GLN A 45 6.05 -12.77 14.48
N ILE A 46 7.26 -12.20 14.47
CA ILE A 46 8.09 -12.06 15.68
C ILE A 46 7.38 -11.18 16.71
N LEU A 47 6.84 -10.03 16.30
CA LEU A 47 6.07 -9.14 17.18
C LEU A 47 4.83 -9.86 17.75
N LEU A 48 4.05 -10.54 16.90
CA LEU A 48 2.90 -11.32 17.36
C LEU A 48 3.30 -12.41 18.35
N HIS A 49 4.43 -13.08 18.13
CA HIS A 49 4.93 -14.11 19.03
C HIS A 49 5.33 -13.53 20.38
N ILE A 50 6.04 -12.39 20.40
CA ILE A 50 6.40 -11.67 21.62
C ILE A 50 5.16 -11.23 22.37
N GLY A 51 4.18 -10.63 21.69
CA GLY A 51 2.92 -10.20 22.31
C GLY A 51 2.17 -11.36 22.98
N LYS A 52 2.11 -12.52 22.31
CA LYS A 52 1.43 -13.72 22.86
C LYS A 52 2.20 -14.40 23.98
N THR A 53 3.53 -14.49 23.88
CA THR A 53 4.35 -15.28 24.82
C THR A 53 4.86 -14.47 26.00
N GLN A 54 5.26 -13.22 25.80
CA GLN A 54 5.84 -12.38 26.86
C GLN A 54 4.78 -11.57 27.59
N PHE A 55 3.77 -11.08 26.85
CA PHE A 55 2.72 -10.23 27.42
C PHE A 55 1.40 -10.98 27.66
N SER A 56 1.34 -12.28 27.34
CA SER A 56 0.13 -13.12 27.48
C SER A 56 -1.14 -12.48 26.94
N LEU A 57 -1.01 -11.69 25.86
CA LEU A 57 -2.11 -10.97 25.23
C LEU A 57 -3.06 -11.96 24.55
N SER A 58 -4.34 -11.60 24.52
CA SER A 58 -5.33 -12.32 23.71
C SER A 58 -4.92 -12.28 22.22
N LYS A 59 -5.47 -13.18 21.39
CA LYS A 59 -5.10 -13.22 19.97
C LYS A 59 -5.40 -11.89 19.26
N ASP A 60 -6.52 -11.25 19.62
CA ASP A 60 -6.97 -9.99 19.01
C ASP A 60 -6.15 -8.80 19.51
N ASP A 61 -5.82 -8.78 20.80
CA ASP A 61 -4.97 -7.73 21.38
C ASP A 61 -3.54 -7.81 20.86
N ALA A 62 -2.98 -9.02 20.72
CA ALA A 62 -1.67 -9.22 20.11
C ALA A 62 -1.63 -8.75 18.65
N GLY A 63 -2.71 -9.00 17.90
CA GLY A 63 -2.90 -8.51 16.52
C GLY A 63 -2.87 -7.00 16.44
N SER A 64 -3.62 -6.34 17.31
CA SER A 64 -3.68 -4.89 17.43
C SER A 64 -2.33 -4.30 17.84
N TRP A 65 -1.67 -4.91 18.83
CA TRP A 65 -0.35 -4.50 19.33
C TRP A 65 0.73 -4.59 18.25
N CYS A 66 0.79 -5.70 17.51
CA CYS A 66 1.72 -5.85 16.40
C CYS A 66 1.47 -4.79 15.31
N SER A 67 0.21 -4.58 14.93
CA SER A 67 -0.16 -3.59 13.92
C SER A 67 0.24 -2.18 14.32
N LEU A 68 0.00 -1.80 15.59
CA LEU A 68 0.40 -0.50 16.12
C LEU A 68 1.91 -0.27 16.05
N ILE A 69 2.72 -1.26 16.44
CA ILE A 69 4.18 -1.16 16.38
C ILE A 69 4.65 -0.99 14.93
N LEU A 70 4.13 -1.79 14.01
CA LEU A 70 4.49 -1.70 12.59
C LEU A 70 4.13 -0.34 11.99
N ILE A 71 2.94 0.17 12.28
CA ILE A 71 2.50 1.51 11.85
C ILE A 71 3.43 2.57 12.44
N LEU A 72 3.70 2.54 13.75
CA LEU A 72 4.55 3.51 14.42
C LEU A 72 5.97 3.52 13.84
N SER A 73 6.59 2.33 13.70
CA SER A 73 7.91 2.20 13.09
C SER A 73 7.92 2.74 11.67
N SER A 74 6.88 2.48 10.87
CA SER A 74 6.78 3.00 9.52
C SER A 74 6.66 4.52 9.48
N VAL A 75 5.83 5.14 10.33
CA VAL A 75 5.68 6.60 10.38
C VAL A 75 7.00 7.27 10.79
N ILE A 76 7.72 6.71 11.76
CA ILE A 76 9.04 7.20 12.17
C ILE A 76 10.03 7.11 11.01
N LEU A 77 10.13 5.94 10.36
CA LEU A 77 11.02 5.74 9.21
C LEU A 77 10.64 6.64 8.02
N THR A 78 9.37 6.96 7.87
CA THR A 78 8.86 7.89 6.85
C THR A 78 9.29 9.32 7.16
N GLY A 79 9.17 9.76 8.42
CA GLY A 79 9.67 11.05 8.89
C GLY A 79 11.18 11.22 8.72
N LEU A 80 11.94 10.14 8.88
CA LEU A 80 13.39 10.12 8.65
C LEU A 80 13.78 9.98 7.15
N ASN A 81 12.80 9.93 6.24
CA ASN A 81 13.02 9.73 4.80
C ASN A 81 13.71 8.40 4.43
N ILE A 82 13.70 7.42 5.34
CA ILE A 82 14.29 6.09 5.13
C ILE A 82 13.27 5.19 4.43
N TYR A 83 12.00 5.26 4.86
CA TYR A 83 10.96 4.39 4.34
C TYR A 83 10.74 4.57 2.83
N GLN A 84 10.89 5.79 2.29
CA GLN A 84 10.74 6.03 0.84
C GLN A 84 11.83 5.41 0.00
N LYS A 85 13.05 5.29 0.53
CA LYS A 85 14.13 4.57 -0.13
C LYS A 85 13.83 3.07 -0.17
N ILE A 86 13.28 2.52 0.93
CA ILE A 86 12.85 1.13 1.00
C ILE A 86 11.74 0.86 -0.02
N VAL A 87 10.72 1.72 -0.09
CA VAL A 87 9.61 1.59 -1.06
C VAL A 87 10.11 1.70 -2.50
N THR A 88 11.03 2.61 -2.79
CA THR A 88 11.60 2.75 -4.14
C THR A 88 12.39 1.50 -4.56
N PHE A 89 13.07 0.85 -3.61
CA PHE A 89 13.83 -0.38 -3.87
C PHE A 89 12.95 -1.63 -3.96
N ALA A 90 11.96 -1.75 -3.07
CA ALA A 90 11.12 -2.93 -2.90
C ALA A 90 9.82 -2.90 -3.72
N GLY A 91 9.42 -1.72 -4.21
CA GLY A 91 8.16 -1.50 -4.89
C GLY A 91 6.96 -1.95 -4.06
N CYS A 92 6.10 -2.76 -4.69
CA CYS A 92 4.90 -3.31 -4.07
C CYS A 92 5.17 -4.12 -2.79
N GLY A 93 6.37 -4.69 -2.63
CA GLY A 93 6.71 -5.47 -1.43
C GLY A 93 6.70 -4.67 -0.13
N ALA A 94 7.06 -3.38 -0.18
CA ALA A 94 6.97 -2.48 0.97
C ALA A 94 5.70 -1.60 0.93
N LEU A 95 5.10 -1.40 -0.24
CA LEU A 95 3.92 -0.55 -0.40
C LEU A 95 2.60 -1.24 0.02
N VAL A 96 2.46 -2.54 -0.22
CA VAL A 96 1.22 -3.30 0.06
C VAL A 96 0.97 -3.59 1.55
N PRO A 97 1.98 -3.92 2.39
CA PRO A 97 1.76 -4.17 3.82
C PRO A 97 1.19 -2.95 4.56
N ILE A 98 0.70 -3.15 5.79
CA ILE A 98 0.14 -2.07 6.63
C ILE A 98 1.12 -0.90 6.86
N THR A 99 2.43 -1.18 6.82
CA THR A 99 3.48 -0.18 6.87
C THR A 99 3.46 0.72 5.64
N GLY A 100 3.20 0.18 4.45
CA GLY A 100 3.09 0.97 3.22
C GLY A 100 1.87 1.89 3.24
N PHE A 101 0.75 1.42 3.80
CA PHE A 101 -0.41 2.26 4.04
C PHE A 101 -0.09 3.43 5.00
N ALA A 102 0.57 3.16 6.13
CA ALA A 102 0.98 4.20 7.08
C ALA A 102 1.88 5.26 6.42
N ASN A 103 2.83 4.83 5.60
CA ASN A 103 3.66 5.73 4.80
C ASN A 103 2.86 6.57 3.79
N SER A 104 1.85 5.98 3.14
CA SER A 104 0.99 6.70 2.19
C SER A 104 0.16 7.83 2.82
N VAL A 105 -0.04 7.78 4.14
CA VAL A 105 -0.69 8.82 4.95
C VAL A 105 0.36 9.82 5.46
N ALA A 106 1.48 9.32 6.02
CA ALA A 106 2.49 10.15 6.65
C ALA A 106 3.30 10.99 5.66
N ALA A 107 3.61 10.47 4.47
CA ALA A 107 4.41 11.20 3.50
C ALA A 107 3.70 12.46 2.95
N PRO A 108 2.42 12.40 2.51
CA PRO A 108 1.67 13.61 2.17
C PRO A 108 1.52 14.58 3.34
N ALA A 109 1.36 14.08 4.57
CA ALA A 109 1.29 14.94 5.76
C ALA A 109 2.55 15.80 5.93
N ILE A 110 3.73 15.22 5.65
CA ILE A 110 5.02 15.92 5.73
C ILE A 110 5.17 16.90 4.57
N GLU A 111 4.84 16.48 3.35
CA GLU A 111 5.03 17.27 2.14
C GLU A 111 4.10 18.49 2.07
N TYR A 112 2.81 18.30 2.36
CA TYR A 112 1.80 19.34 2.29
C TYR A 112 1.62 20.12 3.60
N LYS A 113 2.53 19.95 4.57
CA LYS A 113 2.54 20.72 5.82
C LYS A 113 2.55 22.24 5.58
N LYS A 114 3.20 22.69 4.48
CA LYS A 114 3.29 24.11 4.11
C LYS A 114 1.96 24.72 3.66
N GLU A 115 1.00 23.90 3.22
CA GLU A 115 -0.33 24.32 2.76
C GLU A 115 -1.33 24.50 3.92
N GLY A 116 -0.89 24.31 5.17
CA GLY A 116 -1.70 24.47 6.38
C GLY A 116 -2.33 23.16 6.87
N GLN A 117 -2.97 23.22 8.04
CA GLN A 117 -3.48 22.03 8.74
C GLN A 117 -4.72 21.42 8.06
N VAL A 118 -5.63 22.23 7.55
CA VAL A 118 -6.93 21.77 7.01
C VAL A 118 -6.82 21.45 5.52
N PHE A 119 -6.46 22.44 4.70
CA PHE A 119 -6.38 22.27 3.24
C PHE A 119 -5.12 21.53 2.79
N GLY A 120 -4.02 21.62 3.54
CA GLY A 120 -2.80 20.87 3.32
C GLY A 120 -2.88 19.48 3.94
N ILE A 121 -2.50 19.35 5.21
CA ILE A 121 -2.40 18.04 5.90
C ILE A 121 -3.73 17.29 5.82
N GLY A 122 -4.83 17.88 6.31
CA GLY A 122 -6.12 17.21 6.42
C GLY A 122 -6.67 16.66 5.10
N ALA A 123 -6.67 17.46 4.03
CA ALA A 123 -7.16 17.00 2.73
C ALA A 123 -6.17 16.05 2.03
N LYS A 124 -4.86 16.30 2.14
CA LYS A 124 -3.85 15.61 1.33
C LYS A 124 -3.43 14.25 1.87
N ILE A 125 -3.59 13.98 3.16
CA ILE A 125 -3.37 12.62 3.69
C ILE A 125 -4.29 11.57 3.07
N PHE A 126 -5.48 11.99 2.62
CA PHE A 126 -6.46 11.09 1.99
C PHE A 126 -6.29 10.97 0.48
N THR A 127 -5.34 11.66 -0.15
CA THR A 127 -5.18 11.58 -1.61
C THR A 127 -4.84 10.15 -2.08
N ILE A 128 -4.07 9.41 -1.26
CA ILE A 128 -3.73 8.01 -1.52
C ILE A 128 -4.57 7.08 -0.63
N ALA A 129 -4.68 7.38 0.67
CA ALA A 129 -5.40 6.53 1.61
C ALA A 129 -6.92 6.55 1.41
N GLY A 130 -7.50 7.66 0.98
CA GLY A 130 -8.94 7.83 0.75
C GLY A 130 -9.49 6.84 -0.28
N PRO A 131 -8.93 6.76 -1.49
CA PRO A 131 -9.32 5.74 -2.47
C PRO A 131 -9.21 4.31 -1.93
N VAL A 132 -8.13 3.99 -1.21
CA VAL A 132 -7.93 2.65 -0.63
C VAL A 132 -9.03 2.31 0.37
N ILE A 133 -9.36 3.24 1.27
CA ILE A 133 -10.45 3.05 2.25
C ILE A 133 -11.79 2.94 1.54
N LEU A 134 -12.08 3.82 0.58
CA LEU A 134 -13.34 3.83 -0.16
C LEU A 134 -13.57 2.49 -0.88
N TYR A 135 -12.62 2.06 -1.71
CA TYR A 135 -12.75 0.82 -2.46
C TYR A 135 -12.68 -0.41 -1.56
N GLY A 136 -11.89 -0.37 -0.48
CA GLY A 136 -11.80 -1.46 0.49
C GLY A 136 -13.11 -1.69 1.24
N VAL A 137 -13.72 -0.62 1.76
CA VAL A 137 -15.01 -0.70 2.47
C VAL A 137 -16.13 -1.07 1.49
N PHE A 138 -16.17 -0.47 0.31
CA PHE A 138 -17.18 -0.78 -0.70
C PHE A 138 -17.11 -2.24 -1.16
N ALA A 139 -15.91 -2.76 -1.45
CA ALA A 139 -15.73 -4.16 -1.82
C ALA A 139 -16.14 -5.11 -0.68
N SER A 140 -15.77 -4.77 0.57
CA SER A 140 -16.16 -5.56 1.75
C SER A 140 -17.68 -5.61 1.94
N TRP A 141 -18.37 -4.47 1.78
CA TRP A 141 -19.82 -4.40 1.83
C TRP A 141 -20.47 -5.21 0.70
N LEU A 142 -19.97 -5.08 -0.53
CA LEU A 142 -20.51 -5.79 -1.69
C LEU A 142 -20.37 -7.32 -1.51
N LEU A 143 -19.20 -7.79 -1.10
CA LEU A 143 -18.97 -9.21 -0.80
C LEU A 143 -19.85 -9.71 0.35
N GLY A 144 -19.99 -8.90 1.41
CA GLY A 144 -20.89 -9.21 2.53
C GLY A 144 -22.35 -9.31 2.11
N PHE A 145 -22.81 -8.42 1.22
CA PHE A 145 -24.15 -8.44 0.68
C PHE A 145 -24.40 -9.66 -0.24
N LEU A 146 -23.45 -9.98 -1.11
CA LEU A 146 -23.50 -11.17 -1.95
C LEU A 146 -23.53 -12.45 -1.12
N TYR A 147 -22.71 -12.53 -0.07
CA TYR A 147 -22.72 -13.66 0.87
C TYR A 147 -24.08 -13.79 1.58
N TRP A 148 -24.63 -12.67 2.06
CA TRP A 148 -25.95 -12.67 2.69
C TRP A 148 -27.07 -13.15 1.76
N LEU A 149 -27.07 -12.70 0.49
CA LEU A 149 -28.02 -13.18 -0.52
C LEU A 149 -27.84 -14.68 -0.81
N TRP A 150 -26.60 -15.15 -0.90
CA TRP A 150 -26.30 -16.57 -1.10
C TRP A 150 -26.84 -17.42 0.05
N THR A 151 -26.61 -17.00 1.31
CA THR A 151 -27.14 -17.70 2.48
C THR A 151 -28.67 -17.63 2.55
N ALA A 152 -29.27 -16.50 2.18
CA ALA A 152 -30.73 -16.32 2.15
C ALA A 152 -31.42 -17.15 1.06
N ALA A 153 -30.73 -17.46 -0.04
CA ALA A 153 -31.23 -18.31 -1.13
C ALA A 153 -31.27 -19.81 -0.80
N GLY A 154 -30.95 -20.21 0.44
CA GLY A 154 -31.04 -21.60 0.91
C GLY A 154 -29.87 -22.49 0.50
N ASN A 155 -28.85 -21.94 -0.16
CA ASN A 155 -27.60 -22.65 -0.45
C ASN A 155 -26.72 -22.68 0.81
N TRP A 156 -27.17 -23.48 1.79
CA TRP A 156 -26.37 -23.95 2.91
C TRP A 156 -25.38 -24.99 2.40
N PHE A 157 -24.09 -24.62 2.36
CA PHE A 157 -23.02 -25.55 2.66
C PHE A 157 -22.62 -25.32 4.11
#